data_AF-A0A7D5MDL1-F1
#
_entry.id   AF-A0A7D5MDL1-F1
#
_cell.length_a   1.000
_cell.length_b   1.000
_cell.length_c   1.000
_cell.angle_alpha   90.00
_cell.angle_beta   90.00
_cell.angle_gamma   90.00
#
_symmetry.space_group_name_H-M   'P 1'
#
loop_
_entity.id
_entity.type
_entity.pdbx_description
1 polymer ?
#
loop_
_entity_poly.entity_id
_entity_poly.type
_entity_poly.pdbx_seq_one_letter_code
_entity_poly.pdbx_strand_id
1 'polypeptide(L)'
;MLSFKIKKLDIFQSYFFGDVEFRNDNYKINIQNQKRGKVLKLPFGINSKKEKMIVRITGSKDLFVEDYLPYCGQSEWLEIDSDEITYFLADHQDQFDTIEIMDT
;
A
#
# COMPACT_ATOMS: atom_id res chain seq x y z
N MET A 1 0.13 -6.05 -12.91
CA MET A 1 -0.33 -6.13 -11.52
C MET A 1 0.83 -6.57 -10.65
N LEU A 2 1.13 -5.81 -9.60
CA LEU A 2 2.10 -6.18 -8.56
C LEU A 2 1.30 -6.64 -7.34
N SER A 3 1.68 -7.76 -6.72
CA SER A 3 0.98 -8.32 -5.57
C SER A 3 1.98 -8.57 -4.45
N PHE A 4 1.81 -7.85 -3.35
CA PHE A 4 2.62 -7.91 -2.15
C PHE A 4 1.84 -8.67 -1.07
N LYS A 5 2.49 -9.63 -0.41
CA LYS A 5 1.93 -10.32 0.75
C LYS A 5 2.31 -9.57 2.02
N ILE A 6 1.32 -9.16 2.82
CA ILE A 6 1.56 -8.57 4.14
C ILE A 6 2.08 -9.67 5.08
N LYS A 7 3.25 -9.43 5.69
CA LYS A 7 3.82 -10.29 6.72
C LYS A 7 3.52 -9.76 8.11
N LYS A 8 3.57 -8.43 8.24
CA LYS A 8 3.27 -7.71 9.47
C LYS A 8 2.84 -6.31 9.10
N LEU A 9 1.88 -5.75 9.83
CA LEU A 9 1.46 -4.36 9.68
C LEU A 9 1.01 -3.84 11.05
N ASP A 10 1.91 -3.17 11.76
CA ASP A 10 1.62 -2.62 13.08
C ASP A 10 1.03 -1.21 12.94
N ILE A 11 0.03 -0.89 13.76
CA ILE A 11 -0.51 0.46 13.89
C ILE A 11 0.31 1.29 14.89
N PHE A 12 0.70 2.47 14.47
CA PHE A 12 1.22 3.55 15.30
C PHE A 12 0.19 4.68 15.28
N GLN A 13 0.33 5.67 16.17
CA GLN A 13 -0.68 6.72 16.41
C GLN A 13 -1.38 7.26 15.16
N SER A 14 -0.64 7.49 14.07
CA SER A 14 -1.18 8.06 12.83
C SER A 14 -0.71 7.37 11.54
N TYR A 15 -0.08 6.20 11.64
CA TYR A 15 0.43 5.47 10.47
C TYR A 15 0.56 3.97 10.76
N PHE A 16 0.61 3.16 9.71
CA PHE A 16 0.96 1.76 9.77
C PHE A 16 2.37 1.55 9.25
N PHE A 17 3.11 0.66 9.90
CA PHE A 17 4.44 0.26 9.45
C PHE A 17 4.64 -1.24 9.63
N GLY A 18 5.36 -1.85 8.70
CA GLY A 18 5.57 -3.28 8.76
C GLY A 18 6.39 -3.84 7.61
N ASP A 19 6.09 -5.08 7.25
CA ASP A 19 6.86 -5.88 6.32
C ASP A 19 5.93 -6.53 5.30
N VAL A 20 6.33 -6.46 4.03
CA VAL A 20 5.66 -7.13 2.91
C VAL A 20 6.66 -8.00 2.15
N GLU A 21 6.19 -9.09 1.57
CA GLU A 21 6.96 -9.95 0.67
C GLU A 21 6.47 -9.75 -0.76
N PHE A 22 7.40 -9.59 -1.69
CA PHE A 22 7.16 -9.57 -3.11
C PHE A 22 8.24 -10.39 -3.82
N ARG A 23 7.83 -11.44 -4.54
CA ARG A 23 8.73 -12.32 -5.31
C ARG A 23 9.91 -12.88 -4.49
N ASN A 24 9.65 -13.26 -3.23
CA ASN A 24 10.62 -13.74 -2.23
C ASN A 24 11.55 -12.66 -1.64
N ASP A 25 11.43 -11.41 -2.08
CA ASP A 25 12.11 -10.29 -1.45
C ASP A 25 11.22 -9.66 -0.38
N ASN A 26 11.82 -9.26 0.74
CA ASN A 26 11.12 -8.57 1.81
C ASN A 26 11.39 -7.07 1.74
N TYR A 27 10.32 -6.28 1.86
CA TYR A 27 10.38 -4.82 1.86
C TYR A 27 9.64 -4.28 3.08
N LYS A 28 10.08 -3.12 3.56
CA LYS A 28 9.28 -2.34 4.50
C LYS A 28 8.08 -1.73 3.80
N ILE A 29 7.00 -1.58 4.55
CA ILE A 29 5.82 -0.83 4.13
C ILE A 29 5.52 0.27 5.13
N ASN A 30 5.17 1.45 4.63
CA ASN A 30 4.64 2.57 5.38
C ASN A 30 3.32 3.03 4.76
N ILE A 31 2.24 3.06 5.55
CA ILE A 31 0.93 3.55 5.13
C ILE A 31 0.50 4.67 6.08
N GLN A 32 0.19 5.85 5.55
CA GLN A 32 -0.16 7.00 6.38
C GLN A 32 -1.20 7.90 5.71
N ASN A 33 -1.79 8.80 6.50
CA ASN A 33 -2.63 9.87 5.98
C ASN A 33 -1.84 10.78 5.03
N GLN A 34 -2.52 11.29 4.01
CA GLN A 34 -1.89 12.20 3.05
C GLN A 34 -1.60 13.55 3.73
N LYS A 35 -0.38 14.08 3.54
CA LYS A 35 -0.02 15.43 4.03
C LYS A 35 -0.05 16.48 2.93
N ARG A 36 0.51 16.15 1.76
CA ARG A 36 0.65 17.06 0.61
C ARG A 36 0.04 16.46 -0.67
N GLY A 37 -0.88 15.51 -0.50
CA GLY A 37 -1.49 14.72 -1.56
C GLY A 37 -1.15 13.24 -1.44
N LYS A 38 -1.90 12.44 -2.20
CA LYS A 38 -1.74 10.98 -2.28
C LYS A 38 -0.38 10.62 -2.85
N VAL A 39 0.21 9.52 -2.38
CA VAL A 39 1.52 9.05 -2.83
C VAL A 39 1.51 7.53 -2.94
N LEU A 40 2.06 7.03 -4.05
CA LEU A 40 2.56 5.67 -4.15
C LEU A 40 4.04 5.70 -4.53
N LYS A 41 4.91 5.15 -3.68
CA LYS A 41 6.28 4.79 -4.07
C LYS A 41 6.52 3.31 -3.91
N LEU A 42 7.29 2.76 -4.83
CA LEU A 42 7.61 1.33 -4.85
C LEU A 42 9.08 1.12 -4.47
N PRO A 43 9.43 -0.05 -3.90
CA PRO A 43 10.81 -0.37 -3.58
C PRO A 43 11.69 -0.62 -4.83
N PHE A 44 11.09 -0.58 -6.02
CA PHE A 44 11.73 -0.74 -7.31
C PHE A 44 11.05 0.15 -8.35
N GLY A 45 11.81 0.57 -9.37
CA GLY A 45 11.25 1.32 -10.49
C GLY A 45 10.31 0.46 -11.35
N ILE A 46 9.17 1.03 -11.75
CA ILE A 46 8.30 0.47 -12.78
C ILE A 46 8.18 1.40 -13.99
N ASN A 47 8.03 0.82 -15.17
CA ASN A 47 7.69 1.55 -16.39
C ASN A 47 6.16 1.63 -16.52
N SER A 48 5.53 2.49 -15.73
CA SER A 48 4.11 2.83 -15.91
C SER A 48 3.98 3.99 -16.90
N LYS A 49 3.02 3.87 -17.84
CA LYS A 49 2.64 4.99 -18.72
C LYS A 49 1.55 5.87 -18.11
N LYS A 50 0.99 5.48 -16.96
CA LYS A 50 -0.12 6.18 -16.31
C LYS A 50 0.34 7.04 -15.15
N GLU A 51 -0.37 8.14 -14.96
CA GLU A 51 -0.14 9.08 -13.88
C GLU A 51 -0.58 8.53 -12.52
N LYS A 52 -1.58 7.64 -12.49
CA LYS A 52 -2.14 7.05 -11.27
C LYS A 52 -2.30 5.54 -11.41
N MET A 53 -2.22 4.87 -10.28
CA MET A 53 -2.39 3.43 -10.12
C MET A 53 -3.49 3.14 -9.11
N ILE A 54 -4.22 2.05 -9.31
CA ILE A 54 -5.11 1.54 -8.28
C ILE A 54 -4.26 0.78 -7.28
N VAL A 55 -4.37 1.17 -6.01
CA VAL A 55 -3.83 0.44 -4.87
C VAL A 55 -5.00 -0.17 -4.12
N ARG A 56 -5.03 -1.50 -4.05
CA ARG A 56 -6.05 -2.25 -3.33
C ARG A 56 -5.41 -3.03 -2.20
N ILE A 57 -6.00 -2.96 -1.01
CA ILE A 57 -5.62 -3.81 0.12
C ILE A 57 -6.78 -4.76 0.38
N THR A 58 -6.49 -6.06 0.36
CA THR A 58 -7.48 -7.13 0.51
C THR A 58 -7.20 -7.95 1.77
N GLY A 59 -8.27 -8.46 2.34
CA GLY A 59 -8.29 -9.31 3.52
C GLY A 59 -9.28 -10.46 3.37
N SER A 60 -9.54 -11.16 4.47
CA SER A 60 -10.49 -12.26 4.47
C SER A 60 -11.94 -11.81 4.20
N LYS A 61 -12.80 -12.72 3.71
CA LYS A 61 -14.26 -12.52 3.56
C LYS A 61 -14.65 -11.30 2.70
N ASP A 62 -14.02 -11.15 1.54
CA ASP A 62 -14.28 -10.06 0.58
C ASP A 62 -14.03 -8.65 1.14
N LEU A 63 -13.29 -8.54 2.26
CA LEU A 63 -12.88 -7.26 2.82
C LEU A 63 -11.81 -6.63 1.93
N PHE A 64 -12.08 -5.46 1.37
CA PHE A 64 -11.08 -4.69 0.65
C PHE A 64 -11.30 -3.17 0.76
N VAL A 65 -10.22 -2.43 0.57
CA VAL A 65 -10.22 -0.99 0.31
C VAL A 65 -9.37 -0.72 -0.92
N GLU A 66 -9.77 0.25 -1.72
CA GLU A 66 -9.00 0.69 -2.88
C GLU A 66 -8.99 2.20 -3.02
N ASP A 67 -7.90 2.72 -3.58
CA ASP A 67 -7.74 4.14 -3.89
C ASP A 67 -6.83 4.34 -5.11
N TYR A 68 -6.98 5.47 -5.78
CA TYR A 68 -6.16 5.88 -6.92
C TYR A 68 -5.02 6.77 -6.46
N LEU A 69 -3.79 6.25 -6.49
CA LEU A 69 -2.60 6.96 -6.02
C LEU A 69 -1.67 7.31 -7.18
N PRO A 70 -1.09 8.52 -7.22
CA PRO A 70 -0.07 8.85 -8.20
C PRO A 70 1.21 8.05 -7.92
N TYR A 71 1.79 7.47 -8.96
CA TYR A 71 3.09 6.81 -8.83
C TYR A 71 4.20 7.89 -8.78
N CYS A 72 4.80 8.07 -7.62
CA CYS A 72 5.80 9.09 -7.33
C CYS A 72 7.25 8.57 -7.43
N GLY A 73 7.44 7.40 -8.05
CA GLY A 73 8.76 6.82 -8.31
C GLY A 73 9.18 5.77 -7.28
N GLN A 74 10.49 5.54 -7.23
CA GLN A 74 11.10 4.53 -6.37
C GLN A 74 11.47 5.11 -5.01
N SER A 75 11.35 4.31 -3.95
CA SER A 75 12.01 4.53 -2.67
C SER A 75 12.58 3.22 -2.12
N GLU A 76 13.09 3.23 -0.89
CA GLU A 76 13.54 2.01 -0.21
C GLU A 76 12.36 1.12 0.20
N TRP A 77 11.20 1.72 0.42
CA TRP A 77 10.02 1.09 1.01
C TRP A 77 8.86 1.06 0.01
N LEU A 78 7.83 0.26 0.31
CA LEU A 78 6.49 0.49 -0.23
C LEU A 78 5.86 1.63 0.58
N GLU A 79 5.66 2.80 -0.04
CA GLU A 79 5.04 3.96 0.61
C GLU A 79 3.65 4.22 0.02
N ILE A 80 2.65 4.31 0.89
CA ILE A 80 1.26 4.60 0.56
C ILE A 80 0.78 5.77 1.43
N ASP A 81 0.53 6.92 0.81
CA ASP A 81 -0.14 8.04 1.48
C ASP A 81 -1.58 8.12 0.93
N SER A 82 -2.56 7.77 1.77
CA SER A 82 -3.99 7.77 1.44
C SER A 82 -4.83 7.80 2.71
N ASP A 83 -5.75 8.76 2.80
CA ASP A 83 -6.66 8.86 3.94
C ASP A 83 -7.66 7.72 3.94
N GLU A 84 -8.23 7.40 2.77
CA GLU A 84 -9.21 6.34 2.57
C GLU A 84 -8.64 4.98 2.99
N ILE A 85 -7.43 4.65 2.54
CA ILE A 85 -6.76 3.41 2.94
C ILE A 85 -6.43 3.44 4.43
N THR A 86 -5.79 4.50 4.93
CA THR A 86 -5.31 4.55 6.32
C THR A 86 -6.44 4.44 7.33
N TYR A 87 -7.55 5.15 7.12
CA TYR A 87 -8.71 5.09 8.01
C TYR A 87 -9.40 3.73 7.94
N PHE A 88 -9.54 3.15 6.75
CA PHE A 88 -10.16 1.84 6.61
C PHE A 88 -9.35 0.73 7.28
N LEU A 89 -8.02 0.78 7.18
CA LEU A 89 -7.13 -0.15 7.91
C LEU A 89 -7.27 0.00 9.43
N ALA A 90 -7.45 1.22 9.93
CA ALA A 90 -7.61 1.48 11.36
C ALA A 90 -8.91 0.87 11.93
N ASP A 91 -9.98 0.88 11.15
CA ASP A 91 -11.27 0.27 11.51
C ASP A 91 -11.27 -1.27 11.40
N HIS A 92 -10.33 -1.84 10.62
CA HIS A 92 -10.28 -3.28 10.32
C HIS A 92 -8.89 -3.89 10.59
N GLN A 93 -8.28 -3.53 11.73
CA GLN A 93 -6.94 -3.98 12.11
C GLN A 93 -6.78 -5.50 12.04
N ASP A 94 -5.59 -5.94 11.61
CA ASP A 94 -5.17 -7.34 11.49
C ASP A 94 -5.99 -8.22 10.52
N GLN A 95 -6.85 -7.63 9.67
CA GLN A 95 -7.71 -8.39 8.75
C GLN A 95 -7.19 -8.48 7.31
N PHE A 96 -6.10 -7.78 6.98
CA PHE A 96 -5.57 -7.69 5.61
C PHE A 96 -4.32 -8.53 5.42
N ASP A 97 -4.19 -9.15 4.25
CA ASP A 97 -3.08 -10.04 3.92
C ASP A 97 -2.38 -9.72 2.60
N THR A 98 -3.00 -8.93 1.72
CA THR A 98 -2.48 -8.70 0.37
C THR A 98 -2.66 -7.25 -0.08
N ILE A 99 -1.65 -6.71 -0.73
CA ILE A 99 -1.67 -5.39 -1.39
C ILE A 99 -1.44 -5.57 -2.87
N GLU A 100 -2.37 -5.09 -3.70
CA GLU A 100 -2.31 -5.16 -5.15
C GLU A 100 -2.18 -3.78 -5.76
N ILE A 101 -1.31 -3.65 -6.74
CA ILE A 101 -1.03 -2.41 -7.47
C ILE A 101 -1.27 -2.66 -8.95
N MET A 102 -2.26 -1.97 -9.51
CA MET A 102 -2.79 -2.22 -10.85
C MET A 102 -2.68 -0.97 -11.73
N ASP A 103 -2.19 -1.19 -12.96
CA ASP A 103 -2.12 -0.21 -14.03
C ASP A 103 -3.35 -0.41 -14.93
N THR A 104 -4.51 0.15 -14.56
CA THR A 104 -5.80 0.00 -15.28
C THR A 104 -5.99 1.05 -16.35
#